data_AF-A0A821JD42-F1
#
_entry.id   AF-A0A821JD42-F1
#
_cell.length_a   1.000
_cell.length_b   1.000
_cell.length_c   1.000
_cell.angle_alpha   90.00
_cell.angle_beta   90.00
_cell.angle_gamma   90.00
#
_symmetry.space_group_name_H-M   'P 1'
#
loop_
_entity.id
_entity.type
_entity.pdbx_description
1 polymer ?
#
loop_
_entity_poly.entity_id
_entity_poly.type
_entity_poly.pdbx_seq_one_letter_code
_entity_poly.pdbx_strand_id
1 'polypeptide(L)' 'DILGIFSDPTAHRALIDLILTRIRKFDTKIDAVVGLEARGFIFGPQIALELQVPFLPVRKHGKLPGKLVKVD' A
#
# COMPACT_ATOMS: atom_id res chain seq x y z
N ASP A 1 -4.04 -0.99 17.37
CA ASP A 1 -5.14 -1.07 16.40
C ASP A 1 -5.01 0.12 15.44
N ILE A 2 -5.35 -0.04 14.16
CA ILE A 2 -5.26 1.03 13.15
C ILE A 2 -6.64 1.57 12.75
N LEU A 3 -7.73 0.88 13.10
CA LEU A 3 -9.04 1.18 12.53
C LEU A 3 -9.60 2.55 12.93
N GLY A 4 -9.21 3.06 14.10
CA GLY A 4 -9.64 4.40 14.56
C GLY A 4 -9.26 5.53 13.61
N ILE A 5 -8.21 5.38 12.80
CA ILE A 5 -7.81 6.41 11.83
C ILE A 5 -8.90 6.63 10.77
N PHE A 6 -9.68 5.60 10.44
CA PHE A 6 -10.70 5.71 9.40
C PHE A 6 -11.96 6.45 9.88
N SER A 7 -12.12 6.62 11.19
CA SER A 7 -13.21 7.42 11.76
C SER A 7 -12.98 8.93 11.64
N ASP A 8 -11.73 9.36 11.40
CA ASP A 8 -11.37 10.76 11.14
C ASP A 8 -10.78 10.90 9.73
N PRO A 9 -11.57 11.38 8.75
CA PRO A 9 -11.11 11.56 7.38
C PRO A 9 -9.91 12.51 7.25
N THR A 10 -9.81 13.52 8.12
CA THR A 10 -8.73 14.50 8.08
C THR A 10 -7.42 13.85 8.54
N ALA A 11 -7.46 13.12 9.66
CA ALA A 11 -6.31 12.37 10.15
C ALA A 11 -5.88 11.28 9.15
N HIS A 12 -6.83 10.59 8.52
CA HIS A 12 -6.53 9.62 7.48
C HIS A 12 -5.84 10.25 6.28
N ARG A 13 -6.33 11.38 5.76
CA ARG A 13 -5.69 12.07 4.64
C ARG A 13 -4.29 12.56 5.03
N ALA A 14 -4.13 13.14 6.23
CA ALA A 14 -2.84 13.60 6.73
C ALA A 14 -1.80 12.46 6.82
N LEU A 15 -2.23 11.27 7.24
CA LEU A 15 -1.38 10.08 7.26
C LEU A 15 -0.89 9.71 5.84
N ILE A 16 -1.80 9.65 4.86
CA ILE A 16 -1.45 9.35 3.47
C ILE A 16 -0.49 10.40 2.91
N ASP A 17 -0.76 11.68 3.12
CA ASP A 17 0.09 12.78 2.64
C ASP A 17 1.48 12.74 3.27
N LEU A 18 1.59 12.40 4.55
CA LEU A 18 2.88 12.24 5.23
C LEU A 18 3.71 11.11 4.60
N ILE A 19 3.06 9.98 4.31
CA ILE A 19 3.71 8.83 3.65
C ILE A 19 4.19 9.22 2.25
N LEU A 20 3.33 9.83 1.43
CA LEU A 20 3.67 10.28 0.08
C LEU A 20 4.79 11.30 0.09
N THR A 21 4.75 12.25 1.03
CA THR A 21 5.81 13.25 1.22
C THR A 21 7.14 12.58 1.54
N ARG A 22 7.14 11.52 2.37
CA ARG A 22 8.36 10.77 2.68
C ARG A 22 8.87 10.00 1.45
N ILE A 23 7.98 9.40 0.66
CA ILE A 23 8.32 8.66 -0.56
C ILE A 23 8.94 9.59 -1.60
N ARG A 24 8.33 10.76 -1.83
CA ARG A 24 8.81 11.76 -2.81
C ARG A 24 10.19 12.34 -2.49
N LYS A 25 10.71 12.15 -1.27
CA LYS A 25 12.08 12.54 -0.89
C LYS A 25 13.14 11.57 -1.41
N PHE A 26 12.77 10.38 -1.87
CA PHE A 26 13.70 9.48 -2.52
C PHE A 26 13.86 9.88 -3.98
N ASP A 27 15.10 10.03 -4.43
CA ASP A 27 15.43 10.29 -5.83
C ASP A 27 15.46 8.98 -6.62
N THR A 28 14.35 8.25 -6.58
CA THR A 28 14.21 6.95 -7.22
C THR A 28 12.79 6.81 -7.74
N LYS A 29 12.67 6.34 -8.98
CA LYS A 29 11.38 6.03 -9.57
C LYS A 29 10.75 4.86 -8.81
N ILE A 30 9.49 5.04 -8.41
CA ILE A 30 8.67 3.96 -7.84
C ILE A 30 7.97 3.25 -9.00
N ASP A 31 8.12 1.92 -9.11
CA ASP A 31 7.46 1.14 -10.15
C ASP A 31 6.19 0.42 -9.67
N ALA A 32 6.08 0.16 -8.37
CA ALA A 32 4.92 -0.49 -7.76
C ALA A 32 4.85 -0.23 -6.25
N VAL A 33 3.66 -0.39 -5.67
CA VAL A 33 3.47 -0.47 -4.22
C VAL A 33 3.07 -1.89 -3.85
N VAL A 34 3.84 -2.52 -2.97
CA VAL A 34 3.57 -3.89 -2.51
C VAL A 34 2.86 -3.84 -1.15
N GLY A 35 1.68 -4.43 -1.06
CA GLY A 35 0.96 -4.58 0.21
C GLY A 35 1.22 -5.95 0.82
N LEU A 36 1.51 -6.01 2.12
CA LEU A 36 1.52 -7.25 2.89
C LEU A 36 0.15 -7.48 3.55
N GLU A 37 -0.32 -8.72 3.51
CA GLU A 37 -1.61 -9.10 4.09
C GLU A 37 -1.68 -8.85 5.62
N ALA A 38 -2.80 -8.40 6.19
CA ALA A 38 -4.00 -7.82 5.55
C ALA A 38 -4.00 -6.28 5.62
N ARG A 39 -3.38 -5.71 6.65
CA ARG A 39 -3.42 -4.26 6.93
C ARG A 39 -2.72 -3.42 5.86
N GLY A 40 -1.72 -3.97 5.18
CA GLY A 40 -1.08 -3.31 4.04
C GLY A 40 -2.04 -3.11 2.86
N PHE A 41 -3.11 -3.90 2.77
CA PHE A 41 -4.11 -3.77 1.71
C PHE A 41 -5.06 -2.60 1.95
N ILE A 42 -5.07 -2.04 3.16
CA ILE A 42 -5.97 -0.95 3.51
C ILE A 42 -5.43 0.38 2.98
N PHE A 43 -4.12 0.62 3.12
CA PHE A 43 -3.48 1.86 2.66
C PHE A 43 -2.74 1.72 1.33
N GLY A 44 -2.19 0.53 1.04
CA GLY A 44 -1.36 0.28 -0.14
C GLY A 44 -2.01 0.68 -1.47
N PRO A 45 -3.28 0.31 -1.73
CA PRO A 45 -3.97 0.73 -2.96
C PRO A 45 -4.12 2.25 -3.11
N GLN A 46 -4.38 2.96 -2.01
CA GLN A 46 -4.53 4.41 -2.03
C GLN A 46 -3.20 5.11 -2.34
N ILE A 47 -2.11 4.64 -1.71
CA ILE A 47 -0.76 5.14 -1.99
C ILE A 47 -0.37 4.84 -3.44
N ALA A 48 -0.67 3.64 -3.94
CA ALA A 48 -0.38 3.26 -5.32
C ALA A 48 -1.12 4.16 -6.32
N LEU A 49 -2.39 4.46 -6.04
CA LEU A 49 -3.21 5.36 -6.85
C LEU A 49 -2.62 6.77 -6.90
N GLU A 50 -2.25 7.33 -5.74
CA GLU A 50 -1.65 8.68 -5.62
C GLU A 50 -0.27 8.78 -6.29
N LEU A 51 0.48 7.67 -6.35
CA LEU A 51 1.75 7.57 -7.06
C LEU A 51 1.59 7.19 -8.54
N GLN A 52 0.38 6.88 -8.99
CA GLN A 52 0.07 6.40 -10.34
C GLN A 52 0.87 5.15 -10.76
N VAL A 53 1.02 4.20 -9.83
CA VAL A 53 1.73 2.93 -10.04
C VAL A 53 0.83 1.75 -9.68
N PRO A 54 1.11 0.53 -10.19
CA PRO A 54 0.37 -0.66 -9.79
C PRO A 54 0.52 -0.97 -8.30
N PHE A 55 -0.59 -1.45 -7.71
CA PHE A 55 -0.58 -2.11 -6.40
C PHE A 55 -0.43 -3.62 -6.57
N LEU A 56 0.51 -4.22 -5.86
CA LEU A 56 0.79 -5.65 -5.89
C LEU A 56 0.46 -6.28 -4.51
N PRO A 57 -0.59 -7.10 -4.38
CA PRO A 57 -0.89 -7.78 -3.14
C PRO A 57 0.03 -8.98 -2.94
N VAL A 58 0.68 -9.07 -1.77
CA VAL A 58 1.43 -10.24 -1.34
C VAL A 58 0.69 -10.91 -0.17
N ARG A 59 0.46 -12.22 -0.31
CA ARG A 59 -0.28 -13.03 0.67
C ARG A 59 0.44 -14.34 0.93
N LYS A 60 0.05 -15.00 2.02
CA LYS A 60 0.45 -16.39 2.28
C LYS A 60 0.01 -17.29 1.12
N HIS A 61 0.75 -18.39 0.95
CA HIS A 61 0.48 -19.39 -0.09
C HIS A 61 -0.99 -19.84 -0.09
N GLY A 62 -1.55 -20.00 -1.28
CA GLY A 62 -2.93 -20.46 -1.48
C GLY A 62 -4.01 -19.38 -1.28
N LYS A 63 -3.64 -18.13 -0.98
CA LYS A 63 -4.61 -17.05 -0.73
C LYS A 63 -4.81 -16.07 -1.89
N LEU A 64 -4.00 -16.16 -2.95
CA LEU A 64 -4.16 -15.36 -4.17
C LEU A 64 -4.70 -16.23 -5.31
N PRO A 65 -5.59 -15.69 -6.16
CA PRO A 65 -6.08 -16.39 -7.34
C PRO A 65 -5.06 -16.32 -8.50
N GLY A 66 -5.18 -17.26 -9.44
CA GLY A 66 -4.44 -17.21 -10.72
C GLY A 66 -3.01 -17.76 -10.67
N LYS A 67 -2.24 -17.45 -11.72
CA LYS A 67 -0.82 -17.82 -11.81
C LYS A 67 0.00 -16.87 -10.93
N LEU A 68 0.79 -17.44 -10.01
CA LEU A 68 1.55 -16.69 -9.01
C LEU A 68 3.03 -17.02 -9.12
N VAL A 69 3.87 -16.01 -8.91
CA VAL A 69 5.30 -16.20 -8.65
C VAL A 69 5.46 -16.55 -7.18
N LYS A 70 6.20 -17.62 -6.90
CA LYS A 70 6.55 -18.05 -5.54
C LYS A 70 8.05 -17.89 -5.37
N VAL A 71 8.47 -17.53 -4.16
CA VAL A 71 9.87 -17.52 -3.75
C VAL A 71 9.97 -18.58 -2.66
N ASP A 72 10.89 -19.53 -2.84
CA ASP A 72 11.15 -20.63 -1.92
C ASP A 72 11.97 -20.17 -0.70
#